data_AF-A0A957KMC9-F1
#
_entry.id   AF-A0A957KMC9-F1
#
_cell.length_a   1.000
_cell.length_b   1.000
_cell.length_c   1.000
_cell.angle_alpha   90.00
_cell.angle_beta   90.00
_cell.angle_gamma   90.00
#
_symmetry.space_group_name_H-M   'P 1'
#
loop_
_entity.id
_entity.type
_entity.pdbx_description
1 polymer ?
#
loop_
_entity_poly.entity_id
_entity_poly.type
_entity_poly.pdbx_seq_one_letter_code
_entity_poly.pdbx_strand_id
1 'polypeptide(L)'
;SISLSSEILPEYREFERTATTVINAYVSPLMNRYLDRLAAGVAPRPLTIMQSNGGIISAATAGGEAARTCLSGPAGGVVGARFVAAAAGYEQIITFDMGGTSTDVALCDGRLPTTTEGSIADLPLRLPIIDIHTVGAGGGSLAYLDAGGALHVGPQSAGADPGPAAYGNGGAQPTTTDANL
;
A
#
# COMPACT_ATOMS: atom_id res chain seq x y z
N SER A 1 5.12 -14.23 18.12
CA SER A 1 6.47 -13.67 17.89
C SER A 1 6.74 -12.63 18.96
N ILE A 2 8.01 -12.30 19.18
CA ILE A 2 8.46 -11.17 20.01
C ILE A 2 9.07 -10.15 19.05
N SER A 3 8.80 -8.85 19.23
CA SER A 3 9.45 -7.78 18.46
C SER A 3 10.28 -6.94 19.40
N LEU A 4 11.60 -6.95 19.22
CA LEU A 4 12.53 -6.13 19.98
C LEU A 4 12.71 -4.79 19.28
N SER A 5 12.41 -3.70 19.96
CA SER A 5 12.47 -2.37 19.35
C SER A 5 13.88 -1.98 18.88
N SER A 6 14.91 -2.49 19.56
CA SER A 6 16.32 -2.36 19.17
C SER A 6 16.68 -3.10 17.89
N GLU A 7 15.87 -4.05 17.44
CA GLU A 7 16.07 -4.76 16.17
C GLU A 7 15.21 -4.15 15.05
N ILE A 8 13.98 -3.75 15.37
CA ILE A 8 13.04 -3.18 14.40
C ILE A 8 13.40 -1.74 14.02
N LEU A 9 13.66 -0.88 15.00
CA LEU A 9 14.04 0.52 14.77
C LEU A 9 15.07 0.98 15.82
N PRO A 10 16.38 0.76 15.58
CA PRO A 10 17.46 1.13 16.49
C PRO A 10 17.75 2.65 16.49
N GLU A 11 16.72 3.48 16.60
CA GLU A 11 16.84 4.94 16.62
C GLU A 11 16.59 5.52 18.02
N TYR A 12 17.13 6.72 18.24
CA TYR A 12 16.92 7.51 19.46
C TYR A 12 15.48 8.09 19.48
N ARG A 13 14.91 8.28 20.69
CA ARG A 13 13.50 8.61 20.99
C ARG A 13 12.52 7.43 20.90
N GLU A 14 11.53 7.46 21.79
CA GLU A 14 10.71 6.31 22.15
C GLU A 14 9.40 6.21 21.38
N PHE A 15 8.78 7.32 20.97
CA PHE A 15 7.44 7.29 20.39
C PHE A 15 7.40 6.58 19.04
N GLU A 16 8.17 7.05 18.06
CA GLU A 16 8.25 6.48 16.72
C GLU A 16 8.77 5.05 16.74
N ARG A 17 9.77 4.79 17.60
CA ARG A 17 10.33 3.46 17.83
C ARG A 17 9.30 2.50 18.39
N THR A 18 8.54 2.92 19.40
CA THR A 18 7.49 2.10 20.00
C THR A 18 6.37 1.85 19.01
N ALA A 19 5.88 2.89 18.32
CA ALA A 19 4.81 2.79 17.32
C ALA A 19 5.19 1.81 16.20
N THR A 20 6.37 1.97 15.61
CA THR A 20 6.89 1.06 14.55
C THR A 20 7.01 -0.38 15.08
N THR A 21 7.49 -0.56 16.30
CA THR A 21 7.61 -1.90 16.93
C THR A 21 6.24 -2.53 17.19
N VAL A 22 5.25 -1.74 17.61
CA VAL A 22 3.87 -2.20 17.84
C VAL A 22 3.21 -2.60 16.52
N ILE A 23 3.36 -1.81 15.45
CA ILE A 23 2.89 -2.16 14.10
C ILE A 23 3.50 -3.52 13.69
N ASN A 24 4.82 -3.68 13.86
CA ASN A 24 5.50 -4.94 13.53
C ASN A 24 4.95 -6.11 14.34
N ALA A 25 4.85 -5.97 15.67
CA ALA A 25 4.37 -7.02 16.57
C ALA A 25 2.91 -7.41 16.27
N TYR A 26 2.08 -6.45 15.88
CA TYR A 26 0.68 -6.67 15.54
C TYR A 26 0.51 -7.48 14.25
N VAL A 27 1.27 -7.15 13.20
CA VAL A 27 1.11 -7.76 11.87
C VAL A 27 1.89 -9.08 11.74
N SER A 28 3.05 -9.20 12.39
CA SER A 28 3.96 -10.35 12.23
C SER A 28 3.30 -11.73 12.41
N PRO A 29 2.44 -11.98 13.42
CA PRO A 29 1.81 -13.30 13.58
C PRO A 29 0.93 -13.71 12.40
N LEU A 30 0.20 -12.75 11.80
CA LEU A 30 -0.62 -12.99 10.63
C LEU A 30 0.27 -13.23 9.39
N MET A 31 1.28 -12.37 9.21
CA MET A 31 2.22 -12.45 8.10
C MET A 31 2.96 -13.79 8.08
N ASN A 32 3.48 -14.25 9.24
CA ASN A 32 4.15 -15.54 9.33
C ASN A 32 3.28 -16.70 8.83
N ARG A 33 2.04 -16.81 9.33
CA ARG A 33 1.12 -17.88 8.89
C ARG A 33 0.84 -17.84 7.39
N TYR A 34 0.73 -16.64 6.82
CA TYR A 34 0.51 -16.46 5.39
C TYR A 34 1.74 -16.87 4.58
N LEU A 35 2.92 -16.37 4.96
CA LEU A 35 4.18 -16.63 4.26
C LEU A 35 4.61 -18.09 4.37
N ASP A 36 4.38 -18.75 5.51
CA ASP A 36 4.65 -20.19 5.68
C ASP A 36 3.80 -21.03 4.70
N ARG A 37 2.51 -20.71 4.61
CA ARG A 37 1.60 -21.38 3.66
C ARG A 37 2.01 -21.13 2.21
N LEU A 38 2.35 -19.89 1.89
CA LEU A 38 2.76 -19.51 0.54
C LEU A 38 4.07 -20.20 0.15
N ALA A 39 5.07 -20.20 1.04
CA ALA A 39 6.36 -20.85 0.84
C ALA A 39 6.20 -22.35 0.60
N ALA A 40 5.34 -23.03 1.37
CA ALA A 40 5.02 -24.44 1.16
C ALA A 40 4.34 -24.69 -0.21
N GLY A 41 3.46 -23.78 -0.64
CA GLY A 41 2.74 -23.90 -1.91
C GLY A 41 3.61 -23.67 -3.15
N VAL A 42 4.70 -22.91 -3.05
CA VAL A 42 5.61 -22.61 -4.17
C VAL A 42 6.89 -23.45 -4.16
N ALA A 43 7.13 -24.23 -3.10
CA ALA A 43 8.31 -25.07 -2.96
C ALA A 43 8.51 -26.01 -4.17
N PRO A 44 9.77 -26.25 -4.59
CA PRO A 44 11.02 -25.77 -4.01
C PRO A 44 11.46 -24.38 -4.52
N ARG A 45 10.58 -23.61 -5.18
CA ARG A 45 10.96 -22.30 -5.74
C ARG A 45 11.26 -21.31 -4.62
N PRO A 46 12.28 -20.45 -4.79
CA PRO A 46 12.54 -19.38 -3.83
C PRO A 46 11.39 -18.38 -3.79
N LEU A 47 11.03 -17.94 -2.59
CA LEU A 47 10.02 -16.92 -2.34
C LEU A 47 10.70 -15.65 -1.81
N THR A 48 10.49 -14.54 -2.51
CA THR A 48 10.95 -13.20 -2.09
C THR A 48 9.75 -12.28 -1.95
N ILE A 49 9.83 -11.35 -1.01
CA ILE A 49 8.74 -10.46 -0.62
C ILE A 49 9.16 -9.02 -0.86
N MET A 50 8.32 -8.26 -1.56
CA MET A 50 8.49 -6.83 -1.79
C MET A 50 8.43 -6.08 -0.46
N GLN A 51 9.33 -5.11 -0.30
CA GLN A 51 9.37 -4.21 0.82
C GLN A 51 8.78 -2.86 0.45
N SER A 52 8.38 -2.11 1.47
CA SER A 52 7.91 -0.73 1.34
C SER A 52 8.95 0.21 0.72
N ASN A 53 10.25 -0.09 0.84
CA ASN A 53 11.35 0.70 0.27
C ASN A 53 11.67 0.37 -1.21
N GLY A 54 10.89 -0.51 -1.85
CA GLY A 54 11.12 -0.97 -3.22
C GLY A 54 12.17 -2.09 -3.37
N GLY A 55 12.76 -2.57 -2.27
CA GLY A 55 13.63 -3.73 -2.23
C GLY A 55 12.86 -5.04 -2.06
N ILE A 56 13.60 -6.16 -2.03
CA ILE A 56 13.04 -7.49 -1.75
C ILE A 56 13.80 -8.18 -0.62
N ILE A 57 13.07 -8.95 0.19
CA ILE A 57 13.61 -9.75 1.30
C ILE A 57 13.11 -11.20 1.25
N SER A 58 13.74 -12.07 2.03
CA SER A 58 13.25 -13.45 2.20
C SER A 58 11.91 -13.48 2.91
N ALA A 59 11.11 -14.54 2.67
CA ALA A 59 9.86 -14.77 3.40
C ALA A 59 10.08 -14.87 4.93
N ALA A 60 11.20 -15.46 5.37
CA ALA A 60 11.54 -15.56 6.79
C ALA A 60 11.79 -14.18 7.41
N THR A 61 12.54 -13.31 6.73
CA THR A 61 12.78 -11.93 7.17
C THR A 61 11.47 -11.14 7.20
N ALA A 62 10.65 -11.24 6.15
CA ALA A 62 9.35 -10.57 6.09
C ALA A 62 8.39 -11.01 7.20
N GLY A 63 8.48 -12.25 7.65
CA GLY A 63 7.72 -12.77 8.79
C GLY A 63 8.12 -12.16 10.14
N GLY A 64 9.41 -11.86 10.35
CA GLY A 64 9.92 -11.21 11.56
C GLY A 64 9.82 -9.68 11.55
N GLU A 65 9.95 -9.09 10.37
CA GLU A 65 10.01 -7.64 10.13
C GLU A 65 8.83 -7.18 9.25
N ALA A 66 7.62 -7.66 9.55
CA ALA A 66 6.42 -7.42 8.77
C ALA A 66 6.10 -5.93 8.55
N ALA A 67 6.50 -5.03 9.46
CA ALA A 67 6.35 -3.59 9.27
C ALA A 67 7.04 -3.05 8.00
N ARG A 68 8.10 -3.71 7.51
CA ARG A 68 8.78 -3.38 6.25
C ARG A 68 8.00 -3.75 5.00
N THR A 69 6.84 -4.38 5.15
CA THR A 69 6.00 -4.82 4.02
C THR A 69 4.71 -4.01 3.91
N CYS A 70 4.46 -3.08 4.84
CA CYS A 70 3.33 -2.15 4.79
C CYS A 70 3.42 -1.29 3.52
N LEU A 71 2.37 -1.27 2.69
CA LEU A 71 2.39 -0.55 1.40
C LEU A 71 3.41 -1.09 0.37
N SER A 72 3.84 -2.35 0.50
CA SER A 72 4.76 -2.99 -0.46
C SER A 72 4.19 -3.16 -1.87
N GLY A 73 2.88 -3.30 -2.02
CA GLY A 73 2.22 -3.40 -3.33
C GLY A 73 2.43 -2.16 -4.20
N PRO A 74 1.97 -0.98 -3.74
CA PRO A 74 2.22 0.28 -4.44
C PRO A 74 3.71 0.57 -4.65
N ALA A 75 4.58 0.24 -3.67
CA ALA A 75 6.02 0.37 -3.83
C ALA A 75 6.55 -0.43 -5.03
N GLY A 76 6.09 -1.68 -5.20
CA GLY A 76 6.41 -2.48 -6.37
C GLY A 76 5.90 -1.87 -7.69
N GLY A 77 4.71 -1.27 -7.67
CA GLY A 77 4.16 -0.51 -8.80
C GLY A 77 5.06 0.65 -9.22
N VAL A 78 5.53 1.45 -8.26
CA VAL A 78 6.44 2.58 -8.52
C VAL A 78 7.80 2.12 -9.04
N VAL A 79 8.36 1.04 -8.46
CA VAL A 79 9.61 0.43 -8.94
C VAL A 79 9.47 -0.03 -10.39
N GLY A 80 8.38 -0.73 -10.71
CA GLY A 80 8.09 -1.18 -12.07
C GLY A 80 7.90 -0.03 -13.05
N ALA A 81 7.12 0.99 -12.67
CA ALA A 81 6.88 2.18 -13.48
C ALA A 81 8.18 2.93 -13.78
N ARG A 82 9.05 3.12 -12.79
CA ARG A 82 10.36 3.78 -12.97
C ARG A 82 11.26 2.97 -13.91
N PHE A 83 11.26 1.64 -13.80
CA PHE A 83 12.03 0.77 -14.68
C PHE A 83 11.57 0.90 -16.14
N VAL A 84 10.26 0.78 -16.39
CA VAL A 84 9.69 0.90 -17.74
C VAL A 84 9.90 2.30 -18.32
N ALA A 85 9.70 3.35 -17.52
CA ALA A 85 9.92 4.73 -17.93
C ALA A 85 11.39 5.00 -18.31
N ALA A 86 12.36 4.47 -17.53
CA ALA A 86 13.78 4.57 -17.86
C ALA A 86 14.08 3.97 -19.23
N ALA A 87 13.54 2.77 -19.49
CA ALA A 87 13.73 2.06 -20.75
C ALA A 87 13.11 2.82 -21.93
N ALA A 88 12.08 3.62 -21.68
CA ALA A 88 11.44 4.50 -22.68
C ALA A 88 12.09 5.89 -22.79
N GLY A 89 13.15 6.19 -22.02
CA GLY A 89 13.84 7.48 -22.05
C GLY A 89 13.21 8.59 -21.20
N TYR A 90 12.29 8.24 -20.30
CA TYR A 90 11.68 9.18 -19.36
C TYR A 90 12.28 9.02 -17.97
N GLU A 91 12.98 10.06 -17.50
CA GLU A 91 13.59 10.07 -16.16
C GLU A 91 12.66 10.66 -15.10
N GLN A 92 11.79 11.59 -15.50
CA GLN A 92 10.84 12.27 -14.62
C GLN A 92 9.44 11.75 -14.91
N ILE A 93 8.82 11.08 -13.93
CA ILE A 93 7.47 10.52 -14.06
C ILE A 93 6.63 10.79 -12.81
N ILE A 94 5.32 10.82 -13.00
CA ILE A 94 4.33 10.69 -11.94
C ILE A 94 3.62 9.36 -12.15
N THR A 95 3.61 8.50 -11.15
CA THR A 95 2.85 7.25 -11.20
C THR A 95 1.40 7.50 -10.84
N PHE A 96 0.49 6.73 -11.43
CA PHE A 96 -0.94 6.81 -11.14
C PHE A 96 -1.48 5.38 -11.15
N ASP A 97 -1.76 4.84 -9.97
CA ASP A 97 -2.35 3.50 -9.78
C ASP A 97 -3.72 3.64 -9.11
N MET A 98 -4.77 3.65 -9.93
CA MET A 98 -6.15 3.75 -9.46
C MET A 98 -6.77 2.36 -9.34
N GLY A 99 -7.14 2.00 -8.12
CA GLY A 99 -7.94 0.81 -7.83
C GLY A 99 -9.43 1.12 -7.68
N GLY A 100 -10.15 0.18 -7.06
CA GLY A 100 -11.57 0.34 -6.75
C GLY A 100 -11.87 1.31 -5.59
N THR A 101 -10.92 1.57 -4.70
CA THR A 101 -11.18 2.39 -3.49
C THR A 101 -10.28 3.60 -3.39
N SER A 102 -9.03 3.46 -3.84
CA SER A 102 -7.99 4.47 -3.68
C SER A 102 -7.17 4.61 -4.96
N THR A 103 -6.41 5.70 -5.01
CA THR A 103 -5.42 5.97 -6.05
C THR A 103 -4.09 6.25 -5.39
N ASP A 104 -3.06 5.51 -5.77
CA ASP A 104 -1.69 5.69 -5.29
C ASP A 104 -0.86 6.46 -6.32
N VAL A 105 -0.19 7.53 -5.86
CA VAL A 105 0.57 8.47 -6.69
C VAL A 105 1.96 8.67 -6.11
N ALA A 106 3.00 8.66 -6.95
CA ALA A 106 4.37 8.97 -6.57
C ALA A 106 5.05 9.83 -7.63
N LEU A 107 5.84 10.81 -7.19
CA LEU A 107 6.67 11.64 -8.07
C LEU A 107 8.10 11.09 -8.10
N CYS A 108 8.51 10.53 -9.24
CA CYS A 108 9.89 10.13 -9.48
C CYS A 108 10.61 11.21 -10.29
N ASP A 109 11.32 12.11 -9.62
CA ASP A 109 12.18 13.12 -10.26
C ASP A 109 13.58 12.54 -10.50
N GLY A 110 13.75 11.77 -11.57
CA GLY A 110 15.02 11.12 -11.92
C GLY A 110 15.37 9.88 -11.10
N ARG A 111 14.83 9.74 -9.89
CA ARG A 111 15.09 8.63 -8.95
C ARG A 111 13.80 8.14 -8.27
N LEU A 112 13.87 6.96 -7.65
CA LEU A 112 12.80 6.49 -6.78
C LEU A 112 12.67 7.44 -5.57
N PRO A 113 11.47 7.95 -5.26
CA PRO A 113 11.28 8.81 -4.13
C PRO A 113 11.22 7.96 -2.86
N THR A 114 11.86 8.41 -1.79
CA THR A 114 11.91 7.68 -0.51
C THR A 114 11.70 8.64 0.64
N THR A 115 10.96 8.20 1.65
CA THR A 115 10.71 8.95 2.88
C THR A 115 10.81 8.02 4.10
N THR A 116 10.89 8.61 5.29
CA THR A 116 10.71 7.93 6.57
C THR A 116 9.48 8.46 7.32
N GLU A 117 8.72 9.36 6.71
CA GLU A 117 7.54 10.03 7.28
C GLU A 117 6.24 9.27 6.96
N GLY A 118 6.29 7.93 7.03
CA GLY A 118 5.11 7.10 6.81
C GLY A 118 4.20 7.02 8.04
N SER A 119 2.92 6.71 7.81
CA SER A 119 1.96 6.40 8.88
C SER A 119 1.04 5.24 8.49
N ILE A 120 0.67 4.41 9.47
CA ILE A 120 -0.33 3.34 9.33
C ILE A 120 -1.35 3.51 10.44
N ALA A 121 -2.63 3.70 10.09
CA ALA A 121 -3.71 3.94 11.05
C ALA A 121 -3.33 5.03 12.10
N ASP A 122 -2.86 6.17 11.59
CA ASP A 122 -2.41 7.34 12.38
C ASP A 122 -1.19 7.10 13.29
N LEU A 123 -0.57 5.92 13.24
CA LEU A 123 0.67 5.62 13.95
C LEU A 123 1.87 5.84 13.01
N PRO A 124 2.95 6.51 13.49
CA PRO A 124 4.13 6.70 12.67
C PRO A 124 4.83 5.37 12.38
N LEU A 125 5.21 5.18 11.10
CA LEU A 125 6.00 4.08 10.60
C LEU A 125 7.36 4.64 10.15
N ARG A 126 8.34 4.62 11.05
CA ARG A 126 9.65 5.26 10.83
C ARG A 126 10.65 4.32 10.14
N LEU A 127 10.21 3.64 9.09
CA LEU A 127 11.07 2.81 8.25
C LEU A 127 11.25 3.51 6.90
N PRO A 128 12.38 3.32 6.20
CA PRO A 128 12.50 3.77 4.82
C PRO A 128 11.39 3.14 3.97
N ILE A 129 10.62 3.97 3.28
CA ILE A 129 9.55 3.57 2.36
C ILE A 129 9.65 4.39 1.08
N ILE A 130 9.08 3.89 -0.03
CA ILE A 130 8.81 4.69 -1.21
C ILE A 130 7.78 5.75 -0.84
N ASP A 131 8.02 6.98 -1.26
CA ASP A 131 7.12 8.10 -1.00
C ASP A 131 5.90 8.01 -1.92
N ILE A 132 4.79 7.57 -1.36
CA ILE A 132 3.54 7.30 -2.07
C ILE A 132 2.43 8.04 -1.35
N HIS A 133 1.67 8.81 -2.11
CA HIS A 133 0.47 9.48 -1.64
C HIS A 133 -0.76 8.72 -2.11
N THR A 134 -1.54 8.25 -1.15
CA THR A 134 -2.84 7.62 -1.41
C THR A 134 -3.95 8.66 -1.34
N VAL A 135 -4.72 8.78 -2.41
CA VAL A 135 -5.95 9.56 -2.48
C VAL A 135 -7.13 8.62 -2.32
N GLY A 136 -8.09 8.97 -1.46
CA GLY A 136 -9.34 8.22 -1.22
C GLY A 136 -10.34 8.36 -2.37
N ALA A 137 -9.90 8.11 -3.60
CA ALA A 137 -10.72 8.14 -4.80
C ALA A 137 -10.33 6.96 -5.70
N GLY A 138 -11.31 6.24 -6.22
CA GLY A 138 -11.13 5.10 -7.11
C GLY A 138 -12.40 4.78 -7.89
N GLY A 139 -12.43 3.62 -8.55
CA GLY A 139 -13.57 3.20 -9.36
C GLY A 139 -14.88 3.06 -8.58
N GLY A 140 -14.81 2.57 -7.35
CA GLY A 140 -15.95 2.40 -6.45
C GLY A 140 -16.30 3.63 -5.61
N SER A 141 -15.63 4.77 -5.80
CA SER A 141 -15.96 5.99 -5.05
C SER A 141 -17.41 6.41 -5.29
N LEU A 142 -18.15 6.60 -4.20
CA LEU A 142 -19.57 6.93 -4.26
C LEU A 142 -19.76 8.37 -4.73
N ALA A 143 -20.61 8.56 -5.73
CA ALA A 143 -21.07 9.87 -6.17
C ALA A 143 -22.34 10.26 -5.40
N TYR A 144 -22.36 11.45 -4.80
CA TYR A 144 -23.55 11.94 -4.09
C TYR A 144 -23.65 13.46 -4.15
N LEU A 145 -24.86 13.98 -3.95
CA LEU A 145 -25.10 15.40 -3.77
C LEU A 145 -25.11 15.72 -2.27
N ASP A 146 -24.39 16.77 -1.87
CA ASP A 146 -24.48 17.27 -0.50
C ASP A 146 -25.79 18.06 -0.28
N ALA A 147 -26.00 18.54 0.94
CA ALA A 147 -27.18 19.32 1.31
C ALA A 147 -27.30 20.65 0.52
N GLY A 148 -26.20 21.16 -0.05
CA GLY A 148 -26.17 22.35 -0.89
C GLY A 148 -26.35 22.06 -2.39
N GLY A 149 -26.47 20.79 -2.78
CA GLY A 149 -26.60 20.36 -4.17
C GLY A 149 -25.29 20.28 -4.93
N ALA A 150 -24.12 20.37 -4.26
CA ALA A 150 -22.83 20.14 -4.91
C ALA A 150 -22.57 18.63 -5.08
N LEU A 151 -21.98 18.24 -6.21
CA LEU A 151 -21.58 16.87 -6.49
C LEU A 151 -20.25 16.54 -5.81
N HIS A 152 -20.23 15.47 -5.03
CA HIS A 152 -19.05 14.89 -4.39
C HIS A 152 -18.84 13.47 -4.90
N VAL A 153 -17.56 13.06 -4.97
CA VAL A 153 -17.15 11.69 -5.32
C VAL A 153 -16.12 11.21 -4.31
N GLY A 154 -16.48 10.22 -3.51
CA GLY A 154 -15.70 9.79 -2.35
C GLY A 154 -15.82 10.73 -1.14
N PRO A 155 -15.09 10.46 -0.03
CA PRO A 155 -14.11 9.39 0.13
C PRO A 155 -14.72 8.01 0.36
N GLN A 156 -16.04 7.91 0.55
CA GLN A 156 -16.73 6.64 0.69
C GLN A 156 -16.61 5.81 -0.59
N SER A 157 -16.47 4.49 -0.45
CA SER A 157 -16.37 3.53 -1.55
C SER A 157 -17.43 2.45 -1.42
N ALA A 158 -17.97 1.99 -2.54
CA ALA A 158 -18.81 0.81 -2.66
C ALA A 158 -18.04 -0.50 -2.42
N GLY A 159 -16.70 -0.45 -2.38
CA GLY A 159 -15.83 -1.61 -2.24
C GLY A 159 -15.92 -2.56 -3.43
N ALA A 160 -15.69 -3.85 -3.17
CA ALA A 160 -15.79 -4.90 -4.19
C ALA A 160 -17.10 -5.72 -4.09
N ASP A 161 -17.75 -5.71 -2.93
CA ASP A 161 -18.99 -6.45 -2.66
C ASP A 161 -19.90 -5.61 -1.73
N PRO A 162 -21.10 -5.17 -2.19
CA PRO A 162 -21.67 -5.44 -3.52
C PRO A 162 -20.96 -4.69 -4.64
N GLY A 163 -20.15 -3.67 -4.33
CA GLY A 163 -19.39 -2.89 -5.32
C GLY A 163 -20.26 -1.95 -6.17
N PRO A 164 -19.69 -1.37 -7.24
CA PRO A 164 -20.40 -0.59 -8.26
C PRO A 164 -21.66 -1.26 -8.78
N ALA A 165 -22.67 -0.47 -9.16
CA ALA A 165 -23.92 -1.00 -9.71
C ALA A 165 -23.70 -1.81 -11.01
N ALA A 166 -22.74 -1.39 -11.83
CA ALA A 166 -22.31 -2.04 -13.05
C ALA A 166 -21.74 -3.45 -12.84
N TYR A 167 -21.40 -3.83 -11.60
CA TYR A 167 -21.00 -5.21 -11.30
C TYR A 167 -22.19 -6.17 -11.27
N GLY A 168 -23.42 -5.67 -11.14
CA GLY A 168 -24.63 -6.51 -11.11
C GLY A 168 -24.82 -7.32 -9.82
N ASN A 169 -24.04 -7.07 -8.77
CA ASN A 169 -24.10 -7.78 -7.49
C ASN A 169 -25.07 -7.14 -6.47
N GLY A 170 -25.98 -6.27 -6.93
CA GLY A 170 -26.95 -5.58 -6.06
C GLY A 170 -26.48 -4.24 -5.48
N GLY A 171 -25.33 -3.73 -5.94
CA GLY A 171 -24.91 -2.35 -5.66
C GLY A 171 -25.89 -1.35 -6.28
N ALA A 172 -26.32 -0.35 -5.49
CA ALA A 172 -27.36 0.59 -5.91
C ALA A 172 -26.92 2.07 -5.83
N GLN A 173 -25.78 2.35 -5.20
CA GLN A 173 -25.24 3.71 -5.11
C GLN A 173 -24.37 3.97 -6.36
N PRO A 174 -24.47 5.15 -7.00
CA PRO A 174 -23.69 5.45 -8.19
C PRO A 174 -22.21 5.62 -7.84
N THR A 175 -21.34 5.10 -8.69
CA THR A 175 -19.88 5.16 -8.51
C THR A 175 -19.16 5.71 -9.75
N THR A 176 -17.86 6.00 -9.62
CA THR A 176 -17.00 6.38 -10.76
C THR A 176 -17.04 5.35 -11.89
N THR A 177 -16.99 4.05 -11.55
CA THR A 177 -17.06 2.97 -12.53
C THR A 177 -18.41 2.93 -13.25
N ASP A 178 -19.50 3.23 -12.54
CA ASP A 178 -20.83 3.28 -13.16
C ASP A 178 -20.97 4.42 -14.17
N ALA A 179 -20.29 5.56 -13.93
CA ALA A 179 -20.27 6.69 -14.87
C ALA A 179 -19.41 6.44 -16.12
N ASN A 180 -18.47 5.48 -16.05
CA ASN A 180 -17.57 5.14 -17.16
C ASN A 180 -18.22 4.19 -18.20
N LEU A 181 -19.39 3.61 -17.89
CA LEU A 181 -20.09 2.62 -18.72
C LEU A 181 -21.46 3.16 -19.19
#